data_AF-A0A060BUS5-F1
#
_entry.id   AF-A0A060BUS5-F1
#
_cell.length_a   1.000
_cell.length_b   1.000
_cell.length_c   1.000
_cell.angle_alpha   90.00
_cell.angle_beta   90.00
_cell.angle_gamma   90.00
#
_symmetry.space_group_name_H-M   'P 1'
#
loop_
_entity.id
_entity.type
_entity.pdbx_description
1 polymer ?
#
loop_
_entity_poly.entity_id
_entity_poly.type
_entity_poly.pdbx_seq_one_letter_code
_entity_poly.pdbx_strand_id
1 'polypeptide(L)'
;MLRALRAAMDDGVDVRGFFAWSLLDNFEWARGYEPTFGLVAVDLVTFERTPKPSAAWYAQVVRSSASRARHRRHARGCRGALTRGAAPRV
;
A
#
# COMPACT_ATOMS: atom_id res chain seq x y z
N MET A 1 -6.89 4.41 9.68
CA MET A 1 -6.95 4.67 8.22
C MET A 1 -7.02 3.38 7.38
N LEU A 2 -5.97 2.55 7.30
CA LEU A 2 -5.96 1.39 6.39
C LEU A 2 -7.08 0.36 6.64
N ARG A 3 -7.52 0.18 7.89
CA ARG A 3 -8.67 -0.69 8.22
C ARG A 3 -9.99 -0.16 7.64
N ALA A 4 -10.20 1.16 7.68
CA ALA A 4 -11.40 1.78 7.14
C ALA A 4 -11.39 1.70 5.61
N LEU A 5 -10.23 1.93 4.97
CA LEU A 5 -10.08 1.72 3.54
C LEU A 5 -10.41 0.27 3.15
N ARG A 6 -9.98 -0.69 3.96
CA ARG A 6 -10.31 -2.09 3.74
C ARG A 6 -11.81 -2.37 3.87
N ALA A 7 -12.47 -1.82 4.89
CA ALA A 7 -13.91 -1.96 5.05
C ALA A 7 -14.67 -1.40 3.83
N ALA A 8 -14.30 -0.21 3.35
CA ALA A 8 -14.90 0.36 2.14
C ALA A 8 -14.71 -0.53 0.90
N MET A 9 -13.55 -1.17 0.75
CA MET A 9 -13.33 -2.14 -0.33
C MET A 9 -14.19 -3.40 -0.17
N ASP A 10 -14.38 -3.87 1.07
CA ASP A 10 -15.24 -5.01 1.36
C ASP A 10 -16.74 -4.66 1.10
N ASP A 11 -17.12 -3.38 1.24
CA ASP A 11 -18.44 -2.82 0.88
C ASP A 11 -18.58 -2.54 -0.64
N GLY A 12 -17.58 -2.87 -1.45
CA GLY A 12 -17.64 -2.78 -2.92
C GLY A 12 -17.09 -1.48 -3.54
N VAL A 13 -16.53 -0.58 -2.74
CA VAL A 13 -15.89 0.65 -3.26
C VAL A 13 -14.59 0.30 -4.00
N ASP A 14 -14.43 0.84 -5.22
CA ASP A 14 -13.28 0.55 -6.08
C ASP A 14 -12.02 1.35 -5.69
N VAL A 15 -11.35 0.93 -4.62
CA VAL A 15 -10.08 1.53 -4.19
C VAL A 15 -8.89 0.80 -4.82
N ARG A 16 -8.04 1.54 -5.53
CA ARG A 16 -6.88 1.00 -6.25
C ARG A 16 -5.53 1.19 -5.55
N GLY A 17 -5.46 2.09 -4.57
CA GLY A 17 -4.22 2.39 -3.88
C GLY A 17 -4.39 3.34 -2.71
N PHE A 18 -3.30 3.53 -1.97
CA PHE A 18 -3.19 4.46 -0.86
C PHE A 18 -1.80 5.09 -0.88
N PHE A 19 -1.73 6.40 -0.69
CA PHE A 19 -0.49 7.14 -0.54
C PHE A 19 -0.39 7.69 0.87
N ALA A 20 0.71 7.38 1.55
CA ALA A 20 1.00 7.98 2.84
C ALA A 20 1.47 9.43 2.63
N TRP A 21 0.78 10.38 3.25
CA TRP A 21 1.31 11.72 3.47
C TRP A 21 2.15 11.68 4.75
N SER A 22 3.47 11.81 4.68
CA SER A 22 4.34 12.01 3.52
C SER A 22 5.54 11.05 3.58
N LEU A 23 6.40 11.07 2.55
CA LEU A 23 7.67 10.35 2.63
C LEU A 23 8.60 11.01 3.65
N LEU A 24 8.82 12.32 3.52
CA LEU A 24 9.73 13.12 4.34
C LEU A 24 8.95 14.11 5.19
N ASP A 25 9.45 14.39 6.39
CA ASP A 25 9.07 15.61 7.09
C ASP A 25 9.40 16.81 6.19
N ASN A 26 8.42 17.71 6.03
CA ASN A 26 8.47 18.78 5.05
C ASN A 26 7.82 20.06 5.62
N PHE A 27 7.85 21.12 4.81
CA PHE A 27 7.20 22.38 5.14
C PHE A 27 5.68 22.24 4.99
N GLU A 28 4.95 22.49 6.08
CA GLU A 28 3.49 22.40 6.15
C GLU A 28 2.85 23.79 6.22
N TRP A 29 3.05 24.57 5.16
CA TRP A 29 2.32 25.82 4.91
C TRP A 29 2.36 26.79 6.09
N ALA A 30 1.20 27.22 6.59
CA ALA A 30 1.07 28.15 7.71
C ALA A 30 1.69 27.62 9.02
N ARG A 31 1.98 26.32 9.12
CA ARG A 31 2.59 25.69 10.29
C ARG A 31 4.11 25.54 10.18
N GLY A 32 4.71 25.94 9.06
CA GLY A 32 6.14 25.80 8.86
C GLY A 32 6.60 24.34 9.00
N TYR A 33 7.72 24.12 9.67
CA TYR A 33 8.27 22.78 9.89
C TYR A 33 7.92 22.16 11.26
N GLU A 34 6.98 22.76 12.00
CA GLU A 34 6.57 22.23 13.31
C GLU A 34 5.90 20.84 13.18
N PRO A 35 4.96 20.60 12.24
CA PRO A 35 4.36 19.29 12.08
C PRO A 35 5.30 18.32 11.35
N THR A 36 5.35 17.06 11.82
CA THR A 36 6.21 16.02 11.25
C THR A 36 5.41 14.80 10.78
N PHE A 37 4.88 14.88 9.55
CA PHE A 37 4.04 13.83 8.95
C PHE A 37 4.81 12.73 8.21
N GLY A 38 6.09 12.93 7.96
CA GLY A 38 6.91 12.03 7.17
C GLY A 38 7.07 10.65 7.80
N LEU A 39 7.14 9.62 6.97
CA LEU A 39 7.67 8.31 7.35
C LEU A 39 9.17 8.40 7.69
N VAL A 40 9.86 9.41 7.17
CA VAL A 40 11.29 9.66 7.37
C VAL A 40 11.46 11.07 7.92
N ALA A 41 12.13 11.19 9.06
CA ALA A 41 12.52 12.47 9.63
C ALA A 41 13.63 13.11 8.81
N VAL A 42 13.64 14.45 8.76
CA VAL A 42 14.69 15.23 8.10
C VAL A 42 15.26 16.24 9.09
N ASP A 43 16.57 16.20 9.29
CA ASP A 43 17.29 17.29 9.97
C ASP A 43 17.36 18.50 9.03
N LEU A 44 16.84 19.65 9.44
CA LEU A 44 16.73 20.83 8.56
C LEU A 44 18.05 21.61 8.39
N VAL A 45 19.06 21.30 9.19
CA VAL A 45 20.40 21.91 9.12
C VAL A 45 21.32 21.04 8.26
N THR A 46 21.36 19.74 8.54
CA THR A 46 22.27 18.80 7.88
C THR A 46 21.65 18.08 6.69
N PHE A 47 20.33 18.11 6.57
CA PHE A 47 19.55 17.28 5.64
C PHE A 47 19.75 15.79 5.83
N GLU A 48 20.20 15.32 7.00
CA GLU A 48 20.20 13.89 7.30
C GLU A 48 18.76 13.35 7.29
N ARG A 49 18.59 12.11 6.81
CA ARG A 49 17.29 11.43 6.75
C ARG A 49 17.28 10.22 7.66
N THR A 50 16.35 10.20 8.60
CA THR A 50 16.23 9.11 9.58
C THR A 50 14.86 8.44 9.46
N PRO A 51 14.77 7.19 8.96
CA PRO A 51 13.50 6.47 8.91
C PRO A 51 12.87 6.33 10.29
N LYS A 52 11.61 6.73 10.44
CA LYS A 52 10.86 6.55 11.69
C LYS A 52 10.37 5.09 11.80
N PRO A 53 9.99 4.61 12.99
CA PRO A 53 9.39 3.27 13.14
C PRO A 53 8.18 3.02 12.22
N SER A 54 7.42 4.07 11.90
CA SER A 54 6.31 4.03 10.95
C SER A 54 6.75 3.63 9.53
N ALA A 55 7.95 3.99 9.08
CA ALA A 55 8.49 3.56 7.78
C ALA A 55 8.68 2.04 7.72
N ALA A 56 9.27 1.46 8.77
CA ALA A 56 9.49 0.01 8.85
C ALA A 56 8.16 -0.75 8.90
N TRP A 57 7.22 -0.27 9.70
CA TRP A 57 5.86 -0.81 9.77
C TRP A 57 5.13 -0.72 8.42
N TYR A 58 5.17 0.44 7.77
CA TYR A 58 4.52 0.66 6.48
C TYR A 58 5.12 -0.25 5.39
N ALA A 59 6.44 -0.41 5.37
CA ALA A 59 7.12 -1.31 4.45
C ALA A 59 6.69 -2.78 4.66
N GLN A 60 6.51 -3.22 5.92
CA GLN A 60 5.97 -4.55 6.21
C GLN A 60 4.54 -4.72 5.69
N VAL A 61 3.66 -3.74 5.93
CA VAL A 61 2.27 -3.77 5.45
C VAL A 61 2.20 -3.88 3.93
N VAL A 62 3.02 -3.10 3.21
CA VAL A 62 3.09 -3.13 1.73
C VAL A 62 3.59 -4.50 1.26
N ARG A 63 4.67 -5.03 1.84
CA ARG A 63 5.22 -6.36 1.47
C ARG A 63 4.20 -7.48 1.68
N SER A 64 3.54 -7.53 2.83
CA SER A 64 2.50 -8.53 3.14
C SER A 64 1.27 -8.40 2.25
N SER A 65 0.98 -7.21 1.75
CA SER A 65 -0.14 -6.99 0.83
C SER A 65 0.21 -7.40 -0.60
N ALA A 66 1.45 -7.15 -1.03
CA ALA A 66 1.95 -7.58 -2.33
C ALA A 66 2.01 -9.12 -2.46
N SER A 67 2.44 -9.83 -1.41
CA SER A 67 2.45 -11.31 -1.42
C SER A 67 1.05 -11.89 -1.59
N ARG A 68 0.06 -11.35 -0.87
CA ARG A 68 -1.36 -11.72 -1.00
C ARG A 68 -1.93 -11.42 -2.38
N ALA A 69 -1.59 -10.27 -2.97
CA ALA A 69 -2.02 -9.92 -4.32
C ALA A 69 -1.46 -10.89 -5.38
N ARG A 70 -0.18 -11.27 -5.27
CA ARG A 70 0.46 -12.26 -6.15
C ARG A 70 -0.20 -13.63 -6.06
N HIS A 71 -0.48 -14.10 -4.85
CA HIS A 71 -1.19 -15.38 -4.65
C HIS A 71 -2.60 -15.37 -5.26
N ARG A 72 -3.36 -14.28 -5.08
CA ARG A 72 -4.70 -14.15 -5.69
C ARG A 72 -4.66 -14.14 -7.22
N ARG A 73 -3.66 -13.51 -7.83
CA ARG A 73 -3.46 -13.53 -9.29
C ARG A 73 -3.15 -14.94 -9.80
N HIS A 74 -2.28 -15.67 -9.11
CA HIS A 74 -1.96 -17.06 -9.46
C HIS A 74 -3.19 -17.99 -9.35
N ALA A 75 -3.94 -17.90 -8.24
CA ALA A 75 -5.14 -18.70 -8.03
C ALA A 75 -6.28 -18.41 -9.03
N ARG A 76 -6.41 -17.16 -9.50
CA ARG A 76 -7.35 -16.82 -10.58
C ARG A 76 -6.89 -17.36 -11.94
N GLY A 77 -5.59 -17.39 -12.21
CA GLY A 77 -5.02 -18.00 -13.42
C GLY A 77 -5.30 -19.50 -13.51
N CYS A 78 -5.17 -20.24 -12.41
CA CYS A 78 -5.44 -21.69 -12.39
C CYS A 78 -6.93 -22.03 -12.58
N ARG A 79 -7.86 -21.22 -12.07
CA ARG A 79 -9.31 -21.47 -12.26
C ARG A 79 -9.77 -21.27 -13.71
N GLY A 80 -9.15 -20.35 -14.45
CA GLY A 80 -9.43 -20.16 -15.88
C GLY A 80 -8.93 -21.29 -16.79
N ALA A 81 -7.99 -22.12 -16.32
CA ALA A 81 -7.48 -23.26 -17.08
C ALA A 81 -8.36 -24.52 -16.96
N LEU A 82 -9.15 -24.65 -15.90
CA LEU A 82 -9.98 -25.83 -15.62
C LEU A 82 -11.34 -25.85 -16.36
N THR A 83 -11.75 -24.77 -17.01
CA THR A 83 -13.04 -24.69 -17.71
C THR A 83 -12.94 -24.84 -19.24
N ARG A 84 -11.78 -25.23 -19.79
CA ARG A 84 -11.51 -25.29 -21.24
C ARG A 84 -11.29 -26.70 -21.81
N GLY A 85 -11.88 -27.73 -21.21
CA GLY A 85 -11.70 -29.11 -21.68
C GLY A 85 -12.90 -30.02 -21.44
N ALA A 86 -13.98 -29.84 -22.21
CA ALA A 86 -14.94 -30.90 -22.54
C ALA A 86 -15.98 -30.35 -23.54
N ALA A 87 -15.69 -30.47 -24.83
CA ALA A 87 -16.73 -30.45 -25.86
C ALA A 87 -16.50 -31.68 -26.75
N PRO A 88 -17.43 -32.63 -26.83
CA PRO A 88 -17.28 -33.80 -27.69
C PRO A 88 -17.44 -33.34 -29.15
N ARG A 89 -16.51 -33.76 -30.01
CA ARG A 89 -16.64 -33.59 -31.46
C ARG A 89 -17.69 -34.56 -31.95
N VAL A 90 -18.76 -34.02 -32.54
CA VAL A 90 -19.72 -34.75 -33.38
C VAL A 90 -19.12 -34.90 -34.77
#